data_AF-A0A358U5U2-F1
#
_entry.id   AF-A0A358U5U2-F1
#
_cell.length_a   1.000
_cell.length_b   1.000
_cell.length_c   1.000
_cell.angle_alpha   90.00
_cell.angle_beta   90.00
_cell.angle_gamma   90.00
#
_symmetry.space_group_name_H-M   'P 1'
#
loop_
_entity.id
_entity.type
_entity.pdbx_description
1 polymer ?
#
loop_
_entity_poly.entity_id
_entity_poly.type
_entity_poly.pdbx_seq_one_letter_code
_entity_poly.pdbx_strand_id
1 'polypeptide(L)'
;MGEVKVTELKKFLASLNEVQLKGEITELFKLFPAVKEYYKVKLDPAGEKDILEKYNKIIEDEFFQDRGLGKLRYSVMKKALEDFRKISRSPENIAELMISYAENGVEFTDEYGDIDQKFYNNIEGMYEKALKFVFEENLNQQFQDRFRKIMEASDGIGWGFSDGLCDLYYAYYEDEGIIKLQKDEKEPDNLRSIEIKRSENNYNEQERRVNEFIIRCGGKDDSKIEDAWCEYLEENLQFPFSAEIIDDPGPLEVGDIIKVTDIEGIFDLYGIVVNARLGRKKYSFPLCLLELVEKNSKNYQLVDDYNL
;
A
#
# COMPACT_ATOMS: atom_id res chain seq x y z
N MET A 1 -19.90 17.48 -12.35
CA MET A 1 -20.63 18.30 -11.35
C MET A 1 -19.59 18.65 -10.30
N GLY A 2 -19.47 19.91 -9.88
CA GLY A 2 -18.35 20.30 -9.01
C GLY A 2 -18.37 19.58 -7.66
N GLU A 3 -17.19 19.24 -7.15
CA GLU A 3 -17.02 18.63 -5.83
C GLU A 3 -17.53 19.58 -4.73
N VAL A 4 -18.26 19.05 -3.75
CA VAL A 4 -18.84 19.84 -2.66
C VAL A 4 -17.77 20.12 -1.61
N LYS A 5 -17.41 21.39 -1.45
CA LYS A 5 -16.29 21.75 -0.57
C LYS A 5 -16.70 21.67 0.90
N VAL A 6 -15.75 21.35 1.79
CA VAL A 6 -15.94 21.32 3.26
C VAL A 6 -16.53 22.66 3.78
N THR A 7 -16.21 23.79 3.14
CA THR A 7 -16.78 25.10 3.46
C THR A 7 -18.25 25.26 3.12
N GLU A 8 -18.76 24.54 2.12
CA GLU A 8 -20.16 24.50 1.70
C GLU A 8 -20.95 23.56 2.60
N LEU A 9 -20.39 22.37 2.89
CA LEU A 9 -20.94 21.44 3.89
C LEU A 9 -21.09 22.12 5.26
N LYS A 10 -20.09 22.87 5.71
CA LYS A 10 -20.17 23.64 6.97
C LYS A 10 -21.30 24.68 6.96
N LYS A 11 -21.55 25.36 5.83
CA LYS A 11 -22.68 26.29 5.69
C LYS A 11 -24.03 25.58 5.72
N PHE A 12 -24.14 24.43 5.04
CA PHE A 12 -25.35 23.60 5.08
C PHE A 12 -25.65 23.13 6.50
N LEU A 13 -24.68 22.51 7.18
CA LEU A 13 -24.84 22.02 8.56
C LEU A 13 -25.16 23.16 9.55
N ALA A 14 -24.60 24.36 9.36
CA ALA A 14 -24.91 25.54 10.18
C ALA A 14 -26.34 26.09 9.96
N SER A 15 -27.04 25.67 8.89
CA SER A 15 -28.45 26.02 8.65
C SER A 15 -29.44 25.04 9.32
N LEU A 16 -28.95 23.89 9.80
CA LEU A 16 -29.77 22.85 10.41
C LEU A 16 -29.89 23.05 11.93
N ASN A 17 -31.07 22.78 12.48
CA ASN A 17 -31.25 22.70 13.93
C ASN A 17 -30.79 21.34 14.50
N GLU A 18 -30.73 21.21 15.82
CA GLU A 18 -30.25 19.99 16.50
C GLU A 18 -30.98 18.70 16.08
N VAL A 19 -32.30 18.77 15.86
CA VAL A 19 -33.12 17.62 15.44
C VAL A 19 -32.76 17.22 14.01
N GLN A 20 -32.58 18.21 13.12
CA GLN A 20 -32.18 17.98 11.74
C GLN A 20 -30.74 17.44 11.65
N LEU A 21 -29.79 17.97 12.44
CA LEU A 21 -28.41 17.48 12.51
C LEU A 21 -28.34 16.02 13.00
N LYS A 22 -29.13 15.66 14.01
CA LYS A 22 -29.28 14.27 14.46
C LYS A 22 -29.89 13.39 13.37
N GLY A 23 -30.88 13.90 12.64
CA GLY A 23 -31.46 13.24 11.47
C GLY A 23 -30.42 12.93 10.40
N GLU A 24 -29.65 13.95 9.97
CA GLU A 24 -28.60 13.85 8.97
C GLU A 24 -27.55 12.78 9.36
N ILE A 25 -26.99 12.86 10.56
CA ILE A 25 -26.00 11.88 11.06
C ILE A 25 -26.58 10.46 11.10
N THR A 26 -27.84 10.32 11.51
CA THR A 26 -28.52 9.02 11.57
C THR A 26 -28.78 8.46 10.17
N GLU A 27 -29.01 9.31 9.17
CA GLU A 27 -29.18 8.89 7.78
C GLU A 27 -27.84 8.50 7.15
N LEU A 28 -26.77 9.28 7.37
CA LEU A 28 -25.40 8.90 6.98
C LEU A 28 -25.02 7.53 7.57
N PHE A 29 -25.34 7.28 8.84
CA PHE A 29 -25.14 5.98 9.47
C PHE A 29 -25.96 4.85 8.80
N LYS A 30 -27.19 5.09 8.34
CA LYS A 30 -27.96 4.05 7.62
C LYS A 30 -27.40 3.77 6.23
N LEU A 31 -27.00 4.82 5.50
CA LEU A 31 -26.60 4.76 4.10
C LEU A 31 -25.19 4.15 3.92
N PHE A 32 -24.21 4.57 4.73
CA PHE A 32 -22.80 4.29 4.45
C PHE A 32 -22.21 3.23 5.41
N PRO A 33 -21.73 2.07 4.92
CA PRO A 33 -21.11 1.03 5.75
C PRO A 33 -19.95 1.53 6.61
N ALA A 34 -19.02 2.32 6.05
CA ALA A 34 -17.90 2.88 6.80
C ALA A 34 -18.34 3.75 8.00
N VAL A 35 -19.46 4.47 7.87
CA VAL A 35 -20.04 5.25 8.98
C VAL A 35 -20.62 4.33 10.06
N LYS A 36 -21.19 3.17 9.67
CA LYS A 36 -21.62 2.14 10.65
C LYS A 36 -20.45 1.59 11.45
N GLU A 37 -19.36 1.28 10.77
CA GLU A 37 -18.16 0.71 11.39
C GLU A 37 -17.47 1.73 12.32
N TYR A 38 -17.32 2.98 11.87
CA TYR A 38 -16.86 4.09 12.72
C TYR A 38 -17.70 4.24 13.99
N TYR A 39 -19.04 4.22 13.87
CA TYR A 39 -19.91 4.33 15.05
C TYR A 39 -19.95 3.05 15.89
N LYS A 40 -19.70 1.86 15.32
CA LYS A 40 -19.58 0.61 16.08
C LYS A 40 -18.41 0.70 17.06
N VAL A 41 -17.20 0.99 16.55
CA VAL A 41 -15.98 1.15 17.37
C VAL A 41 -16.13 2.29 18.38
N LYS A 42 -16.73 3.41 17.97
CA LYS A 42 -16.91 4.59 18.83
C LYS A 42 -17.91 4.41 19.98
N LEU A 43 -18.91 3.54 19.82
CA LEU A 43 -19.96 3.31 20.81
C LEU A 43 -19.72 2.05 21.64
N ASP A 44 -18.96 1.09 21.12
CA ASP A 44 -18.63 -0.17 21.77
C ASP A 44 -17.14 -0.51 21.57
N PRO A 45 -16.31 -0.39 22.62
CA PRO A 45 -14.89 -0.80 22.57
C PRO A 45 -14.68 -2.28 22.24
N ALA A 46 -15.64 -3.17 22.55
CA ALA A 46 -15.57 -4.58 22.11
C ALA A 46 -15.78 -4.71 20.60
N GLY A 47 -16.55 -3.79 20.01
CA GLY A 47 -16.79 -3.73 18.58
C GLY A 47 -15.55 -3.42 17.74
N GLU A 48 -14.45 -2.92 18.32
CA GLU A 48 -13.16 -2.75 17.63
C GLU A 48 -12.54 -4.10 17.26
N LYS A 49 -12.68 -5.13 18.13
CA LYS A 49 -12.17 -6.47 17.86
C LYS A 49 -12.90 -7.13 16.68
N ASP A 50 -14.22 -7.06 16.64
CA ASP A 50 -15.01 -7.57 15.51
C ASP A 50 -14.63 -6.89 14.18
N ILE A 51 -14.27 -5.61 14.21
CA ILE A 51 -13.85 -4.88 13.01
C ILE A 51 -12.43 -5.29 12.61
N LEU A 52 -11.50 -5.43 13.57
CA LEU A 52 -10.18 -5.99 13.33
C LEU A 52 -10.26 -7.40 12.71
N GLU A 53 -11.08 -8.30 13.28
CA GLU A 53 -11.31 -9.65 12.74
C GLU A 53 -11.83 -9.61 11.29
N LYS A 54 -12.77 -8.70 10.98
CA LYS A 54 -13.25 -8.48 9.62
C LYS A 54 -12.11 -8.04 8.67
N TYR A 55 -11.30 -7.07 9.07
CA TYR A 55 -10.23 -6.53 8.21
C TYR A 55 -9.05 -7.51 8.07
N ASN A 56 -8.72 -8.26 9.13
CA ASN A 56 -7.81 -9.41 9.06
C ASN A 56 -8.32 -10.42 8.03
N LYS A 57 -9.60 -10.81 8.09
CA LYS A 57 -10.15 -11.79 7.13
C LYS A 57 -10.15 -11.30 5.68
N ILE A 58 -10.29 -9.98 5.43
CA ILE A 58 -10.14 -9.41 4.08
C ILE A 58 -8.71 -9.58 3.55
N ILE A 59 -7.68 -9.44 4.41
CA ILE A 59 -6.28 -9.62 4.02
C ILE A 59 -5.97 -11.11 3.87
N GLU A 60 -6.37 -11.93 4.84
CA GLU A 60 -6.26 -13.39 4.84
C GLU A 60 -6.86 -13.99 3.56
N ASP A 61 -8.06 -13.55 3.14
CA ASP A 61 -8.72 -13.98 1.90
C ASP A 61 -7.99 -13.57 0.61
N GLU A 62 -6.96 -12.73 0.64
CA GLU A 62 -6.09 -12.54 -0.54
C GLU A 62 -5.01 -13.63 -0.64
N PHE A 63 -4.59 -14.23 0.48
CA PHE A 63 -3.66 -15.36 0.54
C PHE A 63 -4.39 -16.72 0.53
N PHE A 64 -5.33 -16.93 1.45
CA PHE A 64 -5.96 -18.23 1.73
C PHE A 64 -7.48 -18.16 1.51
N GLN A 65 -7.91 -18.40 0.26
CA GLN A 65 -9.33 -18.42 -0.10
C GLN A 65 -9.99 -19.75 0.22
N ASP A 66 -11.25 -19.71 0.70
CA ASP A 66 -12.14 -20.88 0.85
C ASP A 66 -12.16 -21.80 -0.39
N ARG A 67 -11.91 -21.24 -1.59
CA ARG A 67 -11.91 -21.96 -2.87
C ARG A 67 -10.93 -21.34 -3.87
N GLY A 68 -9.90 -22.09 -4.23
CA GLY A 68 -8.89 -21.70 -5.21
C GLY A 68 -7.62 -21.17 -4.54
N LEU A 69 -6.67 -20.72 -5.34
CA LEU A 69 -5.45 -20.07 -4.85
C LEU A 69 -5.76 -18.63 -4.40
N GLY A 70 -4.91 -18.11 -3.51
CA GLY A 70 -4.86 -16.69 -3.18
C GLY A 70 -4.80 -15.83 -4.44
N LYS A 71 -5.49 -14.69 -4.42
CA LYS A 71 -5.47 -13.71 -5.52
C LYS A 71 -4.39 -12.65 -5.34
N LEU A 72 -3.84 -12.51 -4.13
CA LEU A 72 -2.72 -11.63 -3.80
C LEU A 72 -2.90 -10.17 -4.25
N ARG A 73 -4.14 -9.65 -4.26
CA ARG A 73 -4.44 -8.32 -4.79
C ARG A 73 -3.97 -7.25 -3.80
N TYR A 74 -2.78 -6.72 -4.02
CA TYR A 74 -2.13 -5.73 -3.16
C TYR A 74 -2.98 -4.49 -2.93
N SER A 75 -3.77 -4.07 -3.93
CA SER A 75 -4.73 -2.96 -3.83
C SER A 75 -5.84 -3.22 -2.80
N VAL A 76 -6.35 -4.46 -2.70
CA VAL A 76 -7.37 -4.84 -1.72
C VAL A 76 -6.79 -4.82 -0.31
N MET A 77 -5.59 -5.38 -0.12
CA MET A 77 -4.94 -5.43 1.19
C MET A 77 -4.48 -4.04 1.68
N LYS A 78 -3.91 -3.20 0.80
CA LYS A 78 -3.54 -1.81 1.09
C LYS A 78 -4.78 -1.00 1.51
N LYS A 79 -5.88 -1.13 0.77
CA LYS A 79 -7.15 -0.49 1.11
C LYS A 79 -7.73 -0.99 2.43
N ALA A 80 -7.65 -2.29 2.72
CA ALA A 80 -8.10 -2.85 3.99
C ALA A 80 -7.36 -2.21 5.18
N LEU A 81 -6.03 -2.06 5.09
CA LEU A 81 -5.21 -1.36 6.08
C LEU A 81 -5.59 0.12 6.22
N GLU A 82 -5.76 0.84 5.12
CA GLU A 82 -6.11 2.26 5.13
C GLU A 82 -7.50 2.53 5.71
N ASP A 83 -8.51 1.75 5.31
CA ASP A 83 -9.87 1.90 5.83
C ASP A 83 -9.96 1.48 7.30
N PHE A 84 -9.22 0.45 7.73
CA PHE A 84 -9.10 0.11 9.15
C PHE A 84 -8.45 1.24 9.96
N ARG A 85 -7.35 1.85 9.48
CA ARG A 85 -6.67 2.99 10.13
C ARG A 85 -7.57 4.24 10.25
N LYS A 86 -8.57 4.42 9.37
CA LYS A 86 -9.56 5.50 9.47
C LYS A 86 -10.62 5.24 10.56
N ILE A 87 -10.79 3.99 10.98
CA ILE A 87 -11.83 3.52 11.92
C ILE A 87 -11.25 3.27 13.32
N SER A 88 -10.17 2.49 13.40
CA SER A 88 -9.47 2.15 14.65
C SER A 88 -8.69 3.34 15.21
N ARG A 89 -8.56 3.36 16.54
CA ARG A 89 -7.75 4.35 17.27
C ARG A 89 -6.70 3.71 18.18
N SER A 90 -6.62 2.39 18.17
CA SER A 90 -5.64 1.61 18.93
C SER A 90 -4.43 1.34 18.02
N PRO A 91 -3.25 1.90 18.34
CA PRO A 91 -2.01 1.52 17.68
C PRO A 91 -1.75 0.01 17.77
N GLU A 92 -2.15 -0.64 18.86
CA GLU A 92 -2.03 -2.09 19.05
C GLU A 92 -2.82 -2.88 18.00
N ASN A 93 -4.06 -2.49 17.71
CA ASN A 93 -4.88 -3.15 16.70
C ASN A 93 -4.41 -2.84 15.25
N ILE A 94 -3.84 -1.66 15.02
CA ILE A 94 -3.25 -1.32 13.71
C ILE A 94 -1.98 -2.14 13.48
N ALA A 95 -1.12 -2.28 14.50
CA ALA A 95 0.05 -3.15 14.46
C ALA A 95 -0.35 -4.62 14.25
N GLU A 96 -1.38 -5.09 14.96
CA GLU A 96 -1.93 -6.44 14.82
C GLU A 96 -2.31 -6.78 13.37
N LEU A 97 -3.01 -5.88 12.67
CA LEU A 97 -3.40 -6.06 11.27
C LEU A 97 -2.19 -6.05 10.31
N MET A 98 -1.19 -5.19 10.57
CA MET A 98 0.03 -5.11 9.76
C MET A 98 0.95 -6.34 9.93
N ILE A 99 1.06 -6.84 11.16
CA ILE A 99 1.86 -8.03 11.48
C ILE A 99 1.17 -9.27 10.91
N SER A 100 -0.16 -9.37 11.04
CA SER A 100 -0.94 -10.48 10.46
C SER A 100 -0.82 -10.56 8.93
N TYR A 101 -0.70 -9.42 8.24
CA TYR A 101 -0.36 -9.39 6.80
C TYR A 101 0.99 -10.08 6.56
N ALA A 102 2.04 -9.67 7.28
CA ALA A 102 3.39 -10.21 7.08
C ALA A 102 3.47 -11.71 7.43
N GLU A 103 2.79 -12.15 8.49
CA GLU A 103 2.64 -13.57 8.86
C GLU A 103 1.99 -14.37 7.74
N ASN A 104 0.83 -13.93 7.21
CA ASN A 104 0.16 -14.58 6.09
C ASN A 104 1.05 -14.68 4.84
N GLY A 105 1.91 -13.68 4.59
CA GLY A 105 2.84 -13.69 3.46
C GLY A 105 3.93 -14.76 3.57
N VAL A 106 4.48 -14.98 4.76
CA VAL A 106 5.45 -16.06 4.99
C VAL A 106 4.74 -17.42 4.97
N GLU A 107 3.62 -17.57 5.67
CA GLU A 107 2.83 -18.82 5.69
C GLU A 107 2.36 -19.24 4.29
N PHE A 108 2.03 -18.29 3.41
CA PHE A 108 1.65 -18.58 2.03
C PHE A 108 2.81 -19.14 1.21
N THR A 109 4.04 -18.73 1.50
CA THR A 109 5.25 -19.32 0.89
C THR A 109 5.51 -20.72 1.43
N ASP A 110 5.29 -20.95 2.73
CA ASP A 110 5.42 -22.27 3.35
C ASP A 110 4.40 -23.29 2.79
N GLU A 111 3.16 -22.86 2.50
CA GLU A 111 2.13 -23.74 1.95
C GLU A 111 2.29 -24.01 0.44
N TYR A 112 2.61 -22.98 -0.36
CA TYR A 112 2.60 -23.09 -1.84
C TYR A 112 3.99 -23.13 -2.50
N GLY A 113 5.06 -22.88 -1.76
CA GLY A 113 6.44 -22.83 -2.25
C GLY A 113 6.80 -21.47 -2.87
N ASP A 114 7.86 -21.47 -3.69
CA ASP A 114 8.37 -20.24 -4.33
C ASP A 114 7.32 -19.51 -5.17
N ILE A 115 7.06 -18.24 -4.85
CA ILE A 115 6.12 -17.36 -5.56
C ILE A 115 6.86 -16.53 -6.63
N ASP A 116 7.14 -15.25 -6.36
CA ASP A 116 7.98 -14.39 -7.20
C ASP A 116 8.63 -13.25 -6.38
N GLN A 117 9.57 -12.53 -6.99
CA GLN A 117 10.27 -11.43 -6.31
C GLN A 117 9.35 -10.27 -5.92
N LYS A 118 8.30 -9.98 -6.70
CA LYS A 118 7.35 -8.89 -6.41
C LYS A 118 6.56 -9.21 -5.16
N PHE A 119 6.14 -10.46 -4.97
CA PHE A 119 5.50 -10.95 -3.76
C PHE A 119 6.41 -10.74 -2.55
N TYR A 120 7.64 -11.25 -2.58
CA TYR A 120 8.58 -11.12 -1.45
C TYR A 120 8.86 -9.65 -1.08
N ASN A 121 9.12 -8.78 -2.07
CA ASN A 121 9.29 -7.35 -1.84
C ASN A 121 8.08 -6.70 -1.14
N ASN A 122 6.84 -7.15 -1.45
CA ASN A 122 5.63 -6.63 -0.80
C ASN A 122 5.51 -7.11 0.66
N ILE A 123 5.87 -8.36 0.96
CA ILE A 123 5.82 -8.89 2.34
C ILE A 123 6.91 -8.24 3.19
N GLU A 124 8.13 -8.12 2.67
CA GLU A 124 9.27 -7.47 3.33
C GLU A 124 8.97 -5.99 3.61
N GLY A 125 8.45 -5.27 2.61
CA GLY A 125 8.03 -3.87 2.78
C GLY A 125 6.87 -3.68 3.76
N MET A 126 5.99 -4.68 3.94
CA MET A 126 4.97 -4.64 5.00
C MET A 126 5.59 -4.90 6.38
N TYR A 127 6.51 -5.85 6.47
CA TYR A 127 7.24 -6.18 7.69
C TYR A 127 8.06 -4.99 8.20
N GLU A 128 8.79 -4.28 7.32
CA GLU A 128 9.48 -3.03 7.66
C GLU A 128 8.49 -1.96 8.15
N LYS A 129 7.40 -1.72 7.41
CA LYS A 129 6.37 -0.74 7.80
C LYS A 129 5.76 -1.07 9.16
N ALA A 130 5.58 -2.36 9.47
CA ALA A 130 5.08 -2.84 10.76
C ALA A 130 6.10 -2.64 11.88
N LEU A 131 7.38 -2.98 11.68
CA LEU A 131 8.47 -2.71 12.62
C LEU A 131 8.53 -1.22 12.96
N LYS A 132 8.63 -0.37 11.93
CA LYS A 132 8.71 1.09 12.07
C LYS A 132 7.55 1.64 12.92
N PHE A 133 6.31 1.28 12.55
CA PHE A 133 5.12 1.71 13.25
C PHE A 133 5.10 1.25 14.72
N VAL A 134 5.44 -0.01 14.97
CA VAL A 134 5.51 -0.59 16.31
C VAL A 134 6.57 0.08 17.19
N PHE A 135 7.70 0.51 16.63
CA PHE A 135 8.71 1.27 17.38
C PHE A 135 8.29 2.73 17.61
N GLU A 136 7.73 3.40 16.61
CA GLU A 136 7.20 4.77 16.74
C GLU A 136 6.11 4.87 17.82
N GLU A 137 5.25 3.85 17.92
CA GLU A 137 4.16 3.76 18.91
C GLU A 137 4.59 3.11 20.25
N ASN A 138 5.87 2.76 20.42
CA ASN A 138 6.45 2.15 21.65
C ASN A 138 5.84 0.78 22.02
N LEU A 139 5.40 0.01 21.02
CA LEU A 139 4.82 -1.33 21.15
C LEU A 139 5.85 -2.46 20.89
N ASN A 140 7.12 -2.12 20.65
CA ASN A 140 8.17 -3.04 20.24
C ASN A 140 8.34 -4.25 21.18
N GLN A 141 8.32 -4.06 22.49
CA GLN A 141 8.41 -5.19 23.44
C GLN A 141 7.20 -6.15 23.36
N GLN A 142 6.02 -5.66 22.99
CA GLN A 142 4.80 -6.47 22.90
C GLN A 142 4.82 -7.39 21.67
N PHE A 143 5.41 -6.94 20.56
CA PHE A 143 5.38 -7.66 19.28
C PHE A 143 6.70 -8.30 18.86
N GLN A 144 7.81 -8.08 19.60
CA GLN A 144 9.14 -8.63 19.30
C GLN A 144 9.12 -10.13 18.98
N ASP A 145 8.42 -10.94 19.79
CA ASP A 145 8.33 -12.39 19.61
C ASP A 145 7.58 -12.80 18.33
N ARG A 146 6.76 -11.93 17.72
CA ARG A 146 6.10 -12.19 16.43
C ARG A 146 6.98 -11.79 15.27
N PHE A 147 7.59 -10.60 15.32
CA PHE A 147 8.61 -10.20 14.33
C PHE A 147 9.72 -11.25 14.23
N ARG A 148 10.24 -11.73 15.36
CA ARG A 148 11.25 -12.78 15.38
C ARG A 148 10.76 -14.08 14.71
N LYS A 149 9.52 -14.50 14.96
CA LYS A 149 8.95 -15.72 14.35
C LYS A 149 8.75 -15.60 12.85
N ILE A 150 8.33 -14.44 12.33
CA ILE A 150 8.18 -14.22 10.88
C ILE A 150 9.54 -14.36 10.20
N MET A 151 10.57 -13.74 10.80
CA MET A 151 11.96 -13.85 10.34
C MET A 151 12.48 -15.30 10.44
N GLU A 152 12.31 -15.97 11.60
CA GLU A 152 12.72 -17.37 11.81
C GLU A 152 12.00 -18.34 10.85
N ALA A 153 10.71 -18.11 10.55
CA ALA A 153 9.93 -18.92 9.61
C ALA A 153 10.38 -18.71 8.16
N SER A 154 10.95 -17.55 7.83
CA SER A 154 11.47 -17.28 6.49
C SER A 154 12.80 -17.98 6.16
N ASP A 155 13.43 -18.68 7.11
CA ASP A 155 14.73 -19.33 6.92
C ASP A 155 14.74 -20.28 5.71
N GLY A 156 15.67 -20.04 4.79
CA GLY A 156 15.81 -20.81 3.55
C GLY A 156 14.89 -20.40 2.40
N ILE A 157 13.97 -19.43 2.58
CA ILE A 157 13.23 -18.83 1.46
C ILE A 157 14.19 -18.03 0.57
N GLY A 158 14.02 -18.15 -0.75
CA GLY A 158 14.92 -17.60 -1.75
C GLY A 158 14.88 -16.07 -1.91
N TRP A 159 15.40 -15.60 -3.05
CA TRP A 159 15.32 -14.20 -3.51
C TRP A 159 15.98 -13.12 -2.62
N GLY A 160 16.61 -13.50 -1.51
CA GLY A 160 17.12 -12.56 -0.51
C GLY A 160 16.08 -12.15 0.53
N PHE A 161 14.86 -12.71 0.46
CA PHE A 161 13.76 -12.40 1.36
C PHE A 161 14.08 -12.74 2.83
N SER A 162 14.66 -13.93 3.05
CA SER A 162 15.10 -14.36 4.39
C SER A 162 16.21 -13.44 4.94
N ASP A 163 17.19 -13.09 4.09
CA ASP A 163 18.27 -12.16 4.43
C ASP A 163 17.69 -10.78 4.82
N GLY A 164 16.76 -10.23 4.03
CA GLY A 164 16.11 -8.94 4.29
C GLY A 164 15.28 -8.90 5.58
N LEU A 165 14.51 -9.95 5.87
CA LEU A 165 13.77 -10.05 7.14
C LEU A 165 14.69 -10.19 8.36
N CYS A 166 15.85 -10.84 8.20
CA CYS A 166 16.90 -10.90 9.22
C CYS A 166 17.51 -9.52 9.46
N ASP A 167 18.00 -8.85 8.41
CA ASP A 167 18.63 -7.53 8.49
C ASP A 167 17.66 -6.51 9.13
N LEU A 168 16.40 -6.50 8.72
CA LEU A 168 15.34 -5.68 9.32
C LEU A 168 15.08 -6.01 10.79
N TYR A 169 15.01 -7.29 11.18
CA TYR A 169 14.80 -7.64 12.59
C TYR A 169 15.96 -7.16 13.47
N TYR A 170 17.21 -7.44 13.07
CA TYR A 170 18.40 -7.13 13.86
C TYR A 170 18.67 -5.61 13.94
N ALA A 171 18.45 -4.87 12.86
CA ALA A 171 18.57 -3.41 12.83
C ALA A 171 17.61 -2.69 13.80
N TYR A 172 16.46 -3.29 14.11
CA TYR A 172 15.49 -2.74 15.06
C TYR A 172 15.67 -3.26 16.49
N TYR A 173 16.03 -4.54 16.69
CA TYR A 173 16.01 -5.18 18.01
C TYR A 173 17.36 -5.46 18.67
N GLU A 174 18.48 -5.49 17.94
CA GLU A 174 19.80 -5.84 18.51
C GLU A 174 20.87 -4.74 18.38
N ASP A 175 20.80 -3.87 17.38
CA ASP A 175 21.70 -2.72 17.29
C ASP A 175 21.30 -1.60 18.28
N GLU A 176 22.14 -1.34 19.29
CA GLU A 176 21.96 -0.25 20.25
C GLU A 176 22.15 1.14 19.60
N GLY A 177 21.15 1.62 18.85
CA GLY A 177 21.00 3.06 18.61
C GLY A 177 20.32 3.52 17.32
N ILE A 178 18.99 3.50 17.28
CA ILE A 178 18.22 4.41 16.39
C ILE A 178 18.29 5.85 16.93
N ILE A 179 19.47 6.47 16.81
CA ILE A 179 19.65 7.91 16.56
C ILE A 179 20.81 8.07 15.57
N LYS A 180 20.73 7.44 14.38
CA LYS A 180 21.67 7.72 13.27
C LYS A 180 21.30 7.28 11.84
N LEU A 181 20.01 7.20 11.48
CA LEU A 181 19.60 7.25 10.06
C LEU A 181 19.79 8.66 9.41
N GLN A 182 20.82 9.37 9.85
CA GLN A 182 21.41 10.51 9.17
C GLN A 182 22.95 10.41 9.28
N LYS A 183 23.55 9.96 8.16
CA LYS A 183 24.93 10.21 7.67
C LYS A 183 25.92 9.03 7.54
N ASP A 184 26.32 8.85 6.27
CA ASP A 184 27.68 8.64 5.73
C ASP A 184 28.31 7.23 5.73
N GLU A 185 28.14 6.52 4.59
CA GLU A 185 29.20 5.99 3.72
C GLU A 185 30.48 5.31 4.33
N LYS A 186 30.63 3.97 4.21
CA LYS A 186 31.52 3.28 3.21
C LYS A 186 31.78 1.76 3.40
N GLU A 187 32.18 1.16 2.28
CA GLU A 187 32.37 -0.27 1.86
C GLU A 187 33.72 -0.95 2.25
N PRO A 188 34.10 -2.19 1.80
CA PRO A 188 33.56 -3.10 0.73
C PRO A 188 33.36 -4.59 1.22
N ASP A 189 33.24 -5.69 0.44
CA ASP A 189 33.24 -6.00 -1.02
C ASP A 189 32.49 -7.34 -1.32
N ASN A 190 31.67 -7.43 -2.39
CA ASN A 190 31.39 -8.64 -3.22
C ASN A 190 30.33 -8.33 -4.30
N LEU A 191 30.37 -8.97 -5.49
CA LEU A 191 29.45 -8.64 -6.61
C LEU A 191 27.96 -8.68 -6.26
N ARG A 192 27.52 -9.64 -5.44
CA ARG A 192 26.12 -9.76 -4.99
C ARG A 192 25.68 -8.54 -4.17
N SER A 193 26.57 -8.01 -3.32
CA SER A 193 26.33 -6.78 -2.57
C SER A 193 26.35 -5.52 -3.45
N ILE A 194 26.94 -5.55 -4.66
CA ILE A 194 26.85 -4.45 -5.62
C ILE A 194 25.49 -4.45 -6.31
N GLU A 195 24.91 -5.61 -6.60
CA GLU A 195 23.56 -5.72 -7.16
C GLU A 195 22.49 -5.37 -6.11
N ILE A 196 22.62 -5.89 -4.88
CA ILE A 196 21.76 -5.53 -3.74
C ILE A 196 21.84 -4.04 -3.44
N LYS A 197 23.05 -3.45 -3.32
CA LYS A 197 23.19 -1.99 -3.17
C LYS A 197 22.67 -1.20 -4.36
N ARG A 198 22.60 -1.77 -5.57
CA ARG A 198 21.97 -1.09 -6.72
C ARG A 198 20.45 -1.11 -6.61
N SER A 199 19.83 -2.21 -6.18
CA SER A 199 18.39 -2.24 -5.89
C SER A 199 18.03 -1.37 -4.69
N GLU A 200 18.79 -1.44 -3.59
CA GLU A 200 18.60 -0.58 -2.42
C GLU A 200 18.81 0.90 -2.74
N ASN A 201 19.89 1.27 -3.46
CA ASN A 201 20.06 2.67 -3.87
C ASN A 201 18.95 3.13 -4.80
N ASN A 202 18.49 2.29 -5.74
CA ASN A 202 17.37 2.64 -6.62
C ASN A 202 16.07 2.85 -5.84
N TYR A 203 15.75 1.96 -4.89
CA TYR A 203 14.56 2.04 -4.04
C TYR A 203 14.63 3.24 -3.08
N ASN A 204 15.77 3.44 -2.41
CA ASN A 204 16.03 4.62 -1.60
C ASN A 204 15.96 5.92 -2.42
N GLU A 205 16.38 5.91 -3.70
CA GLU A 205 16.25 7.07 -4.59
C GLU A 205 14.80 7.28 -5.05
N GLN A 206 14.04 6.21 -5.33
CA GLN A 206 12.60 6.23 -5.63
C GLN A 206 11.81 6.81 -4.45
N GLU A 207 12.00 6.27 -3.24
CA GLU A 207 11.38 6.79 -2.02
C GLU A 207 11.80 8.25 -1.77
N ARG A 208 13.05 8.62 -2.04
CA ARG A 208 13.49 10.03 -1.94
C ARG A 208 12.79 10.93 -2.96
N ARG A 209 12.57 10.48 -4.19
CA ARG A 209 11.83 11.24 -5.23
C ARG A 209 10.36 11.41 -4.86
N VAL A 210 9.70 10.33 -4.43
CA VAL A 210 8.30 10.32 -4.02
C VAL A 210 8.08 11.18 -2.77
N ASN A 211 8.93 11.05 -1.75
CA ASN A 211 8.87 11.91 -0.56
C ASN A 211 9.13 13.39 -0.92
N GLU A 212 10.09 13.70 -1.80
CA GLU A 212 10.33 15.07 -2.27
C GLU A 212 9.13 15.65 -3.05
N PHE A 213 8.43 14.82 -3.83
CA PHE A 213 7.18 15.17 -4.50
C PHE A 213 6.05 15.48 -3.50
N ILE A 214 5.78 14.58 -2.55
CA ILE A 214 4.74 14.74 -1.51
C ILE A 214 4.98 15.99 -0.65
N ILE A 215 6.24 16.28 -0.31
CA ILE A 215 6.62 17.49 0.44
C ILE A 215 6.30 18.77 -0.36
N ARG A 216 6.58 18.79 -1.67
CA ARG A 216 6.24 19.94 -2.54
C ARG A 216 4.73 20.18 -2.63
N CYS A 217 3.92 19.12 -2.54
CA CYS A 217 2.44 19.20 -2.54
C CYS A 217 1.84 19.71 -1.22
N GLY A 218 2.67 19.96 -0.19
CA GLY A 218 2.25 20.56 1.09
C GLY A 218 1.89 19.57 2.20
N GLY A 219 1.82 18.27 1.89
CA GLY A 219 1.78 17.15 2.84
C GLY A 219 0.46 16.94 3.63
N LYS A 220 0.12 15.65 3.82
CA LYS A 220 -1.01 15.14 4.65
C LYS A 220 -2.43 15.33 4.11
N ASP A 221 -2.59 15.62 2.83
CA ASP A 221 -3.91 15.70 2.18
C ASP A 221 -3.89 14.82 0.94
N ASP A 222 -4.31 13.56 1.11
CA ASP A 222 -4.09 12.49 0.14
C ASP A 222 -4.75 12.80 -1.21
N SER A 223 -5.94 13.41 -1.20
CA SER A 223 -6.64 13.87 -2.42
C SER A 223 -5.82 14.91 -3.19
N LYS A 224 -5.13 15.84 -2.51
CA LYS A 224 -4.24 16.79 -3.20
C LYS A 224 -2.97 16.14 -3.75
N ILE A 225 -2.53 15.05 -3.14
CA ILE A 225 -1.37 14.28 -3.59
C ILE A 225 -1.75 13.48 -4.84
N GLU A 226 -2.95 12.89 -4.88
CA GLU A 226 -3.52 12.22 -6.06
C GLU A 226 -3.74 13.20 -7.22
N ASP A 227 -4.37 14.36 -6.96
CA ASP A 227 -4.55 15.44 -7.95
C ASP A 227 -3.20 15.85 -8.56
N ALA A 228 -2.21 16.15 -7.70
CA ALA A 228 -0.88 16.55 -8.13
C ALA A 228 -0.16 15.44 -8.92
N TRP A 229 -0.30 14.17 -8.53
CA TRP A 229 0.27 13.05 -9.29
C TRP A 229 -0.36 12.94 -10.67
N CYS A 230 -1.68 13.13 -10.79
CA CYS A 230 -2.36 13.09 -12.09
C CYS A 230 -1.90 14.23 -13.00
N GLU A 231 -1.88 15.48 -12.51
CA GLU A 231 -1.34 16.62 -13.26
C GLU A 231 0.13 16.40 -13.67
N TYR A 232 0.96 15.92 -12.74
CA TYR A 232 2.38 15.67 -13.00
C TYR A 232 2.60 14.59 -14.07
N LEU A 233 1.86 13.48 -14.01
CA LEU A 233 1.98 12.40 -14.99
C LEU A 233 1.38 12.77 -16.35
N GLU A 234 0.28 13.53 -16.40
CA GLU A 234 -0.25 14.08 -17.66
C GLU A 234 0.76 14.98 -18.38
N GLU A 235 1.49 15.83 -17.63
CA GLU A 235 2.51 16.72 -18.22
C GLU A 235 3.80 16.02 -18.65
N ASN A 236 4.19 14.93 -17.95
CA ASN A 236 5.54 14.35 -18.10
C ASN A 236 5.59 12.99 -18.83
N LEU A 237 4.50 12.23 -18.88
CA LEU A 237 4.47 10.95 -19.61
C LEU A 237 4.42 11.16 -21.13
N GLN A 238 5.29 10.44 -21.83
CA GLN A 238 5.33 10.45 -23.30
C GLN A 238 4.38 9.40 -23.86
N PHE A 239 3.16 9.81 -24.22
CA PHE A 239 2.19 8.93 -24.86
C PHE A 239 2.41 8.81 -26.38
N PRO A 240 2.10 7.65 -26.99
CA PRO A 240 1.67 6.41 -26.35
C PRO A 240 2.87 5.49 -26.02
N PHE A 241 2.80 4.77 -24.91
CA PHE A 241 3.82 3.80 -24.47
C PHE A 241 3.25 2.38 -24.31
N SER A 242 4.12 1.39 -24.22
CA SER A 242 3.75 -0.02 -23.99
C SER A 242 4.00 -0.40 -22.53
N ALA A 243 3.03 -1.04 -21.91
CA ALA A 243 3.13 -1.56 -20.55
C ALA A 243 2.55 -2.99 -20.49
N GLU A 244 3.12 -3.80 -19.61
CA GLU A 244 2.67 -5.15 -19.27
C GLU A 244 1.68 -5.08 -18.11
N ILE A 245 0.59 -5.85 -18.17
CA ILE A 245 -0.36 -5.96 -17.06
C ILE A 245 0.22 -6.88 -15.99
N ILE A 246 0.39 -6.36 -14.77
CA ILE A 246 1.06 -7.05 -13.65
C ILE A 246 0.14 -7.48 -12.50
N ASP A 247 -1.14 -7.08 -12.51
CA ASP A 247 -2.18 -7.47 -11.54
C ASP A 247 -3.60 -7.09 -12.08
N ASP A 248 -4.68 -7.62 -11.48
CA ASP A 248 -6.12 -7.47 -11.79
C ASP A 248 -6.44 -7.11 -13.27
N PRO A 249 -6.21 -8.04 -14.22
CA PRO A 249 -6.27 -7.76 -15.65
C PRO A 249 -7.70 -7.59 -16.19
N GLY A 250 -8.72 -7.73 -15.35
CA GLY A 250 -10.13 -7.70 -15.73
C GLY A 250 -10.47 -8.68 -16.87
N PRO A 251 -10.76 -8.20 -18.10
CA PRO A 251 -11.06 -9.04 -19.26
C PRO A 251 -9.84 -9.49 -20.08
N LEU A 252 -8.61 -9.22 -19.61
CA LEU A 252 -7.33 -9.60 -20.23
C LEU A 252 -6.57 -10.62 -19.35
N GLU A 253 -5.33 -10.96 -19.70
CA GLU A 253 -4.46 -11.84 -18.90
C GLU A 253 -3.26 -11.06 -18.30
N VAL A 254 -2.75 -11.50 -17.15
CA VAL A 254 -1.48 -10.98 -16.61
C VAL A 254 -0.36 -11.36 -17.59
N GLY A 255 0.54 -10.41 -17.88
CA GLY A 255 1.55 -10.53 -18.94
C GLY A 255 1.10 -10.02 -20.32
N ASP A 256 -0.17 -9.65 -20.52
CA ASP A 256 -0.59 -8.97 -21.76
C ASP A 256 0.09 -7.59 -21.87
N ILE A 257 0.77 -7.34 -22.99
CA ILE A 257 1.36 -6.03 -23.30
C ILE A 257 0.31 -5.14 -23.98
N ILE A 258 -0.15 -4.13 -23.26
CA ILE A 258 -1.10 -3.13 -23.74
C ILE A 258 -0.40 -1.82 -24.12
N LYS A 259 -1.01 -1.08 -25.03
CA LYS A 259 -0.54 0.25 -25.44
C LYS A 259 -1.35 1.35 -24.75
N VAL A 260 -0.76 2.02 -23.78
CA VAL A 260 -1.35 3.17 -23.08
C VAL A 260 -1.34 4.38 -24.01
N THR A 261 -2.46 5.11 -24.11
CA THR A 261 -2.63 6.24 -25.04
C THR A 261 -2.79 7.60 -24.39
N ASP A 262 -3.34 7.66 -23.18
CA ASP A 262 -3.65 8.89 -22.44
C ASP A 262 -4.10 8.53 -21.01
N ILE A 263 -4.10 9.50 -20.09
CA ILE A 263 -4.73 9.37 -18.77
C ILE A 263 -6.24 9.63 -18.90
N GLU A 264 -7.06 8.81 -18.24
CA GLU A 264 -8.51 8.99 -18.18
C GLU A 264 -8.93 9.90 -17.02
N GLY A 265 -8.25 9.77 -15.88
CA GLY A 265 -8.42 10.61 -14.70
C GLY A 265 -8.21 9.83 -13.40
N ILE A 266 -8.59 10.44 -12.28
CA ILE A 266 -8.53 9.84 -10.94
C ILE A 266 -9.87 9.21 -10.58
N PHE A 267 -9.84 8.06 -9.94
CA PHE A 267 -11.02 7.31 -9.47
C PHE A 267 -10.80 6.84 -8.02
N ASP A 268 -11.72 7.16 -7.11
CA ASP A 268 -11.67 6.95 -5.64
C ASP A 268 -11.29 5.54 -5.15
N LEU A 269 -11.38 4.53 -6.00
CA LEU A 269 -11.12 3.12 -5.68
C LEU A 269 -9.91 2.53 -6.43
N TYR A 270 -9.33 3.28 -7.37
CA TYR A 270 -8.36 2.80 -8.36
C TYR A 270 -7.18 3.76 -8.58
N GLY A 271 -7.20 4.96 -7.99
CA GLY A 271 -6.18 5.99 -8.24
C GLY A 271 -6.25 6.49 -9.69
N ILE A 272 -5.08 6.69 -10.31
CA ILE A 272 -4.97 7.18 -11.68
C ILE A 272 -5.27 6.04 -12.65
N VAL A 273 -6.28 6.23 -13.49
CA VAL A 273 -6.69 5.28 -14.54
C VAL A 273 -6.26 5.83 -15.91
N VAL A 274 -5.75 4.94 -16.77
CA VAL A 274 -5.28 5.25 -18.12
C VAL A 274 -6.09 4.53 -19.20
N ASN A 275 -6.29 5.23 -20.32
CA ASN A 275 -6.81 4.63 -21.54
C ASN A 275 -5.73 3.79 -22.22
N ALA A 276 -6.05 2.53 -22.51
CA ALA A 276 -5.14 1.59 -23.15
C ALA A 276 -5.79 0.82 -24.30
N ARG A 277 -4.96 0.18 -25.14
CA ARG A 277 -5.41 -0.62 -26.28
C ARG A 277 -4.64 -1.93 -26.42
N LEU A 278 -5.39 -3.00 -26.67
CA LEU A 278 -4.86 -4.26 -27.19
C LEU A 278 -5.47 -4.48 -28.59
N GLY A 279 -4.63 -4.37 -29.63
CA GLY A 279 -5.07 -4.39 -31.02
C GLY A 279 -6.06 -3.26 -31.37
N ARG A 280 -7.32 -3.63 -31.65
CA ARG A 280 -8.41 -2.69 -31.98
C ARG A 280 -9.34 -2.37 -30.80
N LYS A 281 -9.25 -3.12 -29.70
CA LYS A 281 -10.09 -2.91 -28.52
C LYS A 281 -9.48 -1.82 -27.63
N LYS A 282 -10.34 -1.09 -26.92
CA LYS A 282 -9.98 -0.12 -25.88
C LYS A 282 -10.30 -0.69 -24.52
N TYR A 283 -9.51 -0.31 -23.52
CA TYR A 283 -9.64 -0.69 -22.13
C TYR A 283 -9.25 0.52 -21.25
N SER A 284 -9.70 0.51 -20.01
CA SER A 284 -9.26 1.45 -18.97
C SER A 284 -8.60 0.62 -17.89
N PHE A 285 -7.39 1.02 -17.46
CA PHE A 285 -6.60 0.30 -16.46
C PHE A 285 -6.08 1.27 -15.39
N PRO A 286 -6.16 0.94 -14.10
CA PRO A 286 -5.37 1.61 -13.07
C PRO A 286 -3.88 1.53 -13.41
N LEU A 287 -3.19 2.67 -13.36
CA LEU A 287 -1.78 2.76 -13.75
C LEU A 287 -0.86 1.91 -12.84
N CYS A 288 -1.25 1.74 -11.58
CA CYS A 288 -0.57 0.91 -10.60
C CYS A 288 -0.63 -0.60 -10.87
N LEU A 289 -1.42 -1.06 -11.86
CA LEU A 289 -1.47 -2.44 -12.32
C LEU A 289 -0.62 -2.66 -13.58
N LEU A 290 0.22 -1.70 -13.96
CA LEU A 290 1.01 -1.71 -15.19
C LEU A 290 2.51 -1.51 -14.90
N GLU A 291 3.37 -2.29 -15.56
CA GLU A 291 4.82 -2.10 -15.57
C GLU A 291 5.30 -1.76 -17.00
N LEU A 292 6.25 -0.84 -17.14
CA LEU A 292 6.73 -0.45 -18.46
C LEU A 292 7.76 -1.43 -19.03
N VAL A 293 7.46 -1.93 -20.24
CA VAL A 293 8.34 -2.84 -21.00
C VAL A 293 9.68 -2.18 -21.32
N GLU A 294 9.69 -0.87 -21.59
CA GLU A 294 10.92 -0.11 -21.87
C GLU A 294 11.52 0.50 -20.60
N LYS A 295 12.24 -0.31 -19.81
CA LYS A 295 12.85 0.11 -18.53
C LYS A 295 13.85 1.28 -18.62
N ASN A 296 14.42 1.52 -19.81
CA ASN A 296 15.33 2.64 -20.05
C ASN A 296 14.61 3.93 -20.50
N SER A 297 13.27 3.92 -20.58
CA SER A 297 12.48 5.09 -20.99
C SER A 297 12.32 6.09 -19.85
N LYS A 298 12.11 7.37 -20.16
CA LYS A 298 11.76 8.38 -19.14
C LYS A 298 10.43 8.07 -18.44
N ASN A 299 9.52 7.41 -19.14
CA ASN A 299 8.23 7.03 -18.58
C ASN A 299 8.38 5.93 -17.51
N TYR A 300 9.38 5.05 -17.60
CA TYR A 300 9.56 3.97 -16.62
C TYR A 300 9.69 4.56 -15.22
N GLN A 301 10.63 5.49 -15.01
CA GLN A 301 10.83 6.16 -13.73
C GLN A 301 9.57 6.88 -13.23
N LEU A 302 8.80 7.51 -14.12
CA LEU A 302 7.59 8.25 -13.73
C LEU A 302 6.45 7.33 -13.25
N VAL A 303 6.27 6.18 -13.90
CA VAL A 303 5.26 5.18 -13.50
C VAL A 303 5.74 4.38 -12.29
N ASP A 304 7.03 4.05 -12.22
CA ASP A 304 7.67 3.40 -11.08
C ASP A 304 7.58 4.28 -9.82
N ASP A 305 7.91 5.58 -9.91
CA ASP A 305 7.74 6.53 -8.80
C ASP A 305 6.26 6.64 -8.35
N TYR A 306 5.27 6.50 -9.24
CA TYR A 306 3.85 6.52 -8.88
C TYR A 306 3.38 5.22 -8.20
N ASN A 307 4.03 4.09 -8.48
CA ASN A 307 3.60 2.76 -8.03
C ASN A 307 4.06 2.39 -6.60
N LEU A 308 4.76 3.30 -5.89
CA LEU A 308 5.30 3.12 -4.53
C LEU A 308 4.23 3.30 -3.40
#